data_AF-A0A1F3Y265-F1
#
_entry.id   AF-A0A1F3Y265-F1
#
_cell.length_a   1.000
_cell.length_b   1.000
_cell.length_c   1.000
_cell.angle_alpha   90.00
_cell.angle_beta   90.00
_cell.angle_gamma   90.00
#
_symmetry.space_group_name_H-M   'P 1'
#
loop_
_entity.id
_entity.type
_entity.pdbx_description
1 polymer ?
#
loop_
_entity_poly.entity_id
_entity_poly.type
_entity_poly.pdbx_seq_one_letter_code
_entity_poly.pdbx_strand_id
1 'polypeptide(L)'
;MGLVAAVGTGWLIGWGGCSSSQVNPLPPVPPAPPGYVKVHHPEGLDYGDLLAIFTEPEAPSPDSLKDCDAEYIKLRNLTDSREELLEGAREFIRTDPVKYHWCFYGKLVQLEDGVKNSIYIDEKQKNVLDTYLFLSPMARAYLLEYNDSRYLRWAITRYRRYSEYVFFRKVELTPKVASEVAVSENPLGFLRPPDESRQGVLVKYGLVKAADDPSLTQPPQTSVGYLPSPEPLADSSPAPEVARAVEPEPAPNNTETYQALENEKSVSQTKTGAEAARAPASTAQPPAGDYVPPPPPPGKTPLPPPKPAAKTPAAIAPPPGEFSAEAMIEGGNVTTR
;
A
#
# COMPACT_ATOMS: atom_id res chain seq x y z
N MET A 1 -4.36 11.23 103.39
CA MET A 1 -3.85 9.86 103.66
C MET A 1 -3.80 9.11 102.33
N GLY A 2 -2.70 8.40 102.04
CA GLY A 2 -2.57 7.48 100.89
C GLY A 2 -1.90 8.11 99.66
N LEU A 3 -0.57 8.22 99.54
CA LEU A 3 0.47 7.21 99.22
C LEU A 3 0.71 7.01 97.70
N VAL A 4 1.77 7.68 97.23
CA VAL A 4 2.85 7.26 96.30
C VAL A 4 2.62 6.06 95.37
N ALA A 5 2.84 6.24 94.06
CA ALA A 5 3.76 5.42 93.26
C ALA A 5 4.03 6.03 91.87
N ALA A 6 5.31 6.29 91.58
CA ALA A 6 5.85 6.60 90.27
C ALA A 6 6.34 5.30 89.61
N VAL A 7 5.91 4.98 88.39
CA VAL A 7 6.54 4.06 87.40
C VAL A 7 5.81 4.37 86.07
N GLY A 8 6.41 4.53 84.89
CA GLY A 8 7.79 4.42 84.46
C GLY A 8 7.90 4.94 83.03
N THR A 9 9.12 5.33 82.69
CA THR A 9 9.65 5.61 81.37
C THR A 9 9.35 4.48 80.37
N GLY A 10 8.87 4.83 79.18
CA GLY A 10 8.68 3.85 78.11
C GLY A 10 8.07 4.41 76.81
N TRP A 11 8.54 5.55 76.31
CA TRP A 11 8.25 5.95 74.93
C TRP A 11 9.21 5.19 74.00
N LEU A 12 8.79 4.01 73.58
CA LEU A 12 9.34 3.32 72.41
C LEU A 12 8.92 4.11 71.17
N ILE A 13 9.75 5.06 70.77
CA ILE A 13 9.73 5.67 69.43
C ILE A 13 10.22 4.58 68.49
N GLY A 14 9.29 3.73 68.05
CA GLY A 14 9.51 2.86 66.92
C GLY A 14 9.69 3.73 65.68
N TRP A 15 10.92 3.88 65.24
CA TRP A 15 11.24 4.26 63.86
C TRP A 15 10.57 3.26 62.94
N GLY A 16 9.34 3.58 62.53
CA GLY A 16 8.69 2.98 61.38
C GLY A 16 9.53 3.32 60.17
N GLY A 17 10.47 2.42 59.83
CA GLY A 17 11.16 2.45 58.57
C GLY A 17 10.13 2.33 57.47
N CYS A 18 9.81 3.46 56.83
CA CYS A 18 9.16 3.46 55.53
C CYS A 18 10.07 2.64 54.62
N SER A 19 9.70 1.38 54.40
CA SER A 19 10.31 0.55 53.38
C SER A 19 10.12 1.28 52.06
N SER A 20 11.15 1.99 51.63
CA SER A 20 11.29 2.53 50.28
C SER A 20 11.55 1.36 49.34
N SER A 21 10.58 0.45 49.27
CA SER A 21 10.50 -0.52 48.19
C SER A 21 10.44 0.31 46.93
N GLN A 22 11.58 0.36 46.24
CA GLN A 22 11.75 1.04 44.97
C GLN A 22 10.71 0.41 44.03
N VAL A 23 9.61 1.12 43.83
CA VAL A 23 8.59 0.72 42.87
C VAL A 23 9.28 0.80 41.54
N ASN A 24 9.72 -0.34 41.01
CA ASN A 24 10.21 -0.41 39.65
C ASN A 24 9.10 0.19 38.79
N PRO A 25 9.36 1.28 38.05
CA PRO A 25 8.34 1.87 37.20
C PRO A 25 7.82 0.75 36.31
N LEU A 26 6.50 0.60 36.25
CA LEU A 26 5.89 -0.40 35.38
C LEU A 26 6.50 -0.21 33.98
N PRO A 27 6.93 -1.30 33.31
CA PRO A 27 7.44 -1.19 31.96
C PRO A 27 6.42 -0.42 31.12
N PRO A 28 6.86 0.49 30.23
CA PRO A 28 5.95 1.28 29.41
C PRO A 28 5.02 0.32 28.67
N VAL A 29 3.72 0.56 28.78
CA VAL A 29 2.71 -0.26 28.11
C VAL A 29 3.03 -0.22 26.61
N PRO A 30 3.21 -1.38 25.96
CA PRO A 30 3.49 -1.39 24.53
C PRO A 30 2.36 -0.66 23.80
N PRO A 31 2.66 0.18 22.79
CA PRO A 31 1.64 0.90 22.05
C PRO A 31 0.63 -0.10 21.49
N ALA A 32 -0.66 0.21 21.64
CA ALA A 32 -1.71 -0.62 21.06
C ALA A 32 -1.46 -0.76 19.55
N PRO A 33 -1.66 -1.96 18.98
CA PRO A 33 -1.45 -2.15 17.55
C PRO A 33 -2.35 -1.19 16.76
N PRO A 34 -1.88 -0.65 15.62
CA PRO A 34 -2.67 0.24 14.79
C PRO A 34 -4.05 -0.38 14.49
N GLY A 35 -5.12 0.40 14.56
CA GLY A 35 -6.49 -0.11 14.32
C GLY A 35 -6.65 -0.86 12.99
N TYR A 36 -5.84 -0.45 12.00
CA TYR A 36 -5.65 -1.11 10.71
C TYR A 36 -5.41 -2.62 10.76
N VAL A 37 -4.72 -3.13 11.79
CA VAL A 37 -4.38 -4.56 11.90
C VAL A 37 -5.63 -5.46 12.00
N LYS A 38 -6.77 -4.89 12.43
CA LYS A 38 -8.04 -5.63 12.57
C LYS A 38 -8.86 -5.67 11.28
N VAL A 39 -8.51 -4.87 10.28
CA VAL A 39 -9.26 -4.81 9.02
C VAL A 39 -9.01 -6.09 8.22
N HIS A 40 -10.08 -6.66 7.67
CA HIS A 40 -10.00 -7.90 6.89
C HIS A 40 -9.21 -7.70 5.59
N HIS A 41 -8.29 -8.61 5.29
CA HIS A 41 -7.57 -8.66 4.02
C HIS A 41 -8.02 -9.86 3.19
N PRO A 42 -7.88 -9.83 1.86
CA PRO A 42 -8.12 -11.01 1.03
C PRO A 42 -7.17 -12.13 1.45
N GLU A 43 -7.72 -13.33 1.65
CA GLU A 43 -6.95 -14.51 2.08
C GLU A 43 -5.98 -14.99 0.98
N GLY A 44 -6.41 -14.91 -0.27
CA GLY A 44 -5.63 -15.30 -1.44
C GLY A 44 -5.26 -14.13 -2.36
N LEU A 45 -4.98 -14.47 -3.62
CA LEU A 45 -4.69 -13.52 -4.69
C LEU A 45 -5.76 -13.55 -5.79
N ASP A 46 -6.82 -14.34 -5.61
CA ASP A 46 -7.88 -14.53 -6.59
C ASP A 46 -8.91 -13.41 -6.54
N TYR A 47 -9.58 -13.17 -7.67
CA TYR A 47 -10.56 -12.06 -7.74
C TYR A 47 -11.76 -12.31 -6.82
N GLY A 48 -12.11 -13.58 -6.59
CA GLY A 48 -13.16 -13.94 -5.63
C GLY A 48 -12.81 -13.50 -4.21
N ASP A 49 -11.57 -13.72 -3.76
CA ASP A 49 -11.12 -13.32 -2.42
C ASP A 49 -11.13 -11.79 -2.25
N LEU A 50 -10.80 -11.06 -3.31
CA LEU A 50 -10.89 -9.61 -3.33
C LEU A 50 -12.34 -9.12 -3.20
N LEU A 51 -13.30 -9.79 -3.84
CA LEU A 51 -14.71 -9.42 -3.70
C LEU A 51 -15.28 -9.82 -2.34
N ALA A 52 -14.80 -10.92 -1.76
CA ALA A 52 -15.27 -11.43 -0.47
C ALA A 52 -15.08 -10.41 0.65
N ILE A 53 -13.97 -9.66 0.67
CA ILE A 53 -13.74 -8.65 1.72
C ILE A 53 -14.75 -7.49 1.68
N PHE A 54 -15.40 -7.24 0.54
CA PHE A 54 -16.45 -6.21 0.43
C PHE A 54 -17.82 -6.69 0.88
N THR A 55 -17.95 -7.96 1.27
CA THR A 55 -19.18 -8.50 1.86
C THR A 55 -19.23 -8.33 3.37
N GLU A 56 -18.12 -7.91 3.99
CA GLU A 56 -18.03 -7.68 5.43
C GLU A 56 -18.88 -6.48 5.87
N PRO A 57 -19.51 -6.51 7.05
CA PRO A 57 -20.35 -5.41 7.55
C PRO A 57 -19.61 -4.08 7.72
N GLU A 58 -18.29 -4.13 7.93
CA GLU A 58 -17.42 -2.95 8.09
C GLU A 58 -16.92 -2.40 6.75
N ALA A 59 -17.19 -3.09 5.64
CA ALA A 59 -16.74 -2.65 4.33
C ALA A 59 -17.50 -1.38 3.89
N PRO A 60 -16.78 -0.33 3.48
CA PRO A 60 -17.41 0.90 2.98
C PRO A 60 -18.12 0.66 1.64
N SER A 61 -19.14 1.47 1.35
CA SER A 61 -19.82 1.41 0.07
C SER A 61 -18.89 1.86 -1.07
N PRO A 62 -19.00 1.31 -2.29
CA PRO A 62 -18.14 1.69 -3.41
C PRO A 62 -18.13 3.19 -3.72
N ASP A 63 -19.24 3.89 -3.48
CA ASP A 63 -19.35 5.33 -3.70
C ASP A 63 -18.53 6.15 -2.70
N SER A 64 -18.41 5.71 -1.45
CA SER A 64 -17.59 6.38 -0.43
C SER A 64 -16.09 6.29 -0.69
N LEU A 65 -15.66 5.35 -1.55
CA LEU A 65 -14.26 5.17 -1.93
C LEU A 65 -13.79 6.18 -2.99
N LYS A 66 -14.66 7.05 -3.50
CA LYS A 66 -14.27 8.07 -4.49
C LYS A 66 -13.45 9.20 -3.87
N ASP A 67 -13.60 9.43 -2.57
CA ASP A 67 -12.99 10.59 -1.89
C ASP A 67 -11.46 10.48 -1.77
N CYS A 68 -10.94 9.28 -1.48
CA CYS A 68 -9.49 9.06 -1.39
C CYS A 68 -8.78 9.17 -2.75
N ASP A 69 -9.45 8.82 -3.85
CA ASP A 69 -8.91 9.03 -5.18
C ASP A 69 -8.77 10.52 -5.48
N ALA A 70 -9.76 11.32 -5.09
CA ALA A 70 -9.72 12.76 -5.27
C ALA A 70 -8.57 13.39 -4.46
N GLU A 71 -8.35 12.95 -3.23
CA GLU A 71 -7.23 13.39 -2.38
C GLU A 71 -5.87 13.08 -3.04
N TYR A 72 -5.70 11.86 -3.54
CA TYR A 72 -4.46 11.46 -4.21
C TYR A 72 -4.25 12.17 -5.55
N ILE A 73 -5.30 12.31 -6.37
CA ILE A 73 -5.25 13.06 -7.63
C ILE A 73 -4.88 14.52 -7.35
N LYS A 74 -5.43 15.12 -6.28
CA LYS A 74 -5.08 16.47 -5.87
C LYS A 74 -3.60 16.56 -5.52
N LEU A 75 -3.04 15.63 -4.74
CA LEU A 75 -1.60 15.58 -4.46
C LEU A 75 -0.78 15.46 -5.75
N ARG A 76 -1.14 14.55 -6.65
CA ARG A 76 -0.46 14.35 -7.93
C ARG A 76 -0.48 15.59 -8.83
N ASN A 77 -1.54 16.37 -8.80
CA ASN A 77 -1.61 17.62 -9.55
C ASN A 77 -0.76 18.75 -8.93
N LEU A 78 -0.31 18.58 -7.68
CA LEU A 78 0.48 19.56 -6.95
C LEU A 78 1.99 19.25 -6.92
N THR A 79 2.39 18.02 -7.25
CA THR A 79 3.80 17.64 -7.34
C THR A 79 4.10 16.72 -8.52
N ASP A 80 5.19 17.00 -9.22
CA ASP A 80 5.77 16.14 -10.25
C ASP A 80 6.84 15.18 -9.67
N SER A 81 7.27 15.38 -8.42
CA SER A 81 8.29 14.53 -7.79
C SER A 81 7.69 13.20 -7.35
N ARG A 82 8.29 12.11 -7.84
CA ARG A 82 7.93 10.75 -7.45
C ARG A 82 8.18 10.49 -5.97
N GLU A 83 9.24 11.08 -5.43
CA GLU A 83 9.61 10.97 -4.01
C GLU A 83 8.59 11.68 -3.12
N GLU A 84 8.15 12.88 -3.51
CA GLU A 84 7.10 13.61 -2.78
C GLU A 84 5.74 12.92 -2.87
N LEU A 85 5.40 12.34 -4.03
CA LEU A 85 4.21 11.50 -4.18
C LEU A 85 4.22 10.30 -3.23
N LEU A 86 5.36 9.64 -3.10
CA LEU A 86 5.50 8.50 -2.18
C LEU A 86 5.39 8.95 -0.73
N GLU A 87 6.05 10.03 -0.33
CA GLU A 87 5.94 10.54 1.05
C GLU A 87 4.53 11.01 1.38
N GLY A 88 3.85 11.70 0.45
CA GLY A 88 2.44 12.06 0.64
C GLY A 88 1.52 10.84 0.75
N ALA A 89 1.77 9.77 -0.01
CA ALA A 89 1.08 8.50 0.16
C ALA A 89 1.33 7.86 1.55
N ARG A 90 2.54 7.97 2.08
CA ARG A 90 2.85 7.53 3.45
C ARG A 90 2.07 8.34 4.48
N GLU A 91 2.03 9.66 4.34
CA GLU A 91 1.27 10.53 5.25
C GLU A 91 -0.24 10.25 5.22
N PHE A 92 -0.81 10.00 4.04
CA PHE A 92 -2.21 9.56 3.90
C PHE A 92 -2.49 8.28 4.68
N ILE A 93 -1.62 7.28 4.54
CA ILE A 93 -1.71 5.98 5.21
C ILE A 93 -1.43 6.07 6.71
N ARG A 94 -0.58 6.98 7.18
CA ARG A 94 -0.41 7.27 8.62
C ARG A 94 -1.67 7.90 9.22
N THR A 95 -2.32 8.79 8.46
CA THR A 95 -3.47 9.55 8.94
C THR A 95 -4.72 8.68 9.06
N ASP A 96 -5.03 7.91 8.01
CA ASP A 96 -6.20 7.04 8.00
C ASP A 96 -5.90 5.72 7.24
N PRO A 97 -5.22 4.76 7.89
CA PRO A 97 -4.83 3.52 7.24
C PRO A 97 -6.02 2.63 6.88
N VAL A 98 -7.18 2.79 7.52
CA VAL A 98 -8.37 1.99 7.23
C VAL A 98 -9.03 2.50 5.94
N LYS A 99 -9.22 3.81 5.80
CA LYS A 99 -9.72 4.42 4.57
C LYS A 99 -8.88 4.02 3.36
N TYR A 100 -7.56 4.19 3.44
CA TYR A 100 -6.67 3.89 2.32
C TYR A 100 -6.53 2.39 2.04
N HIS A 101 -6.83 1.52 3.01
CA HIS A 101 -6.87 0.07 2.80
C HIS A 101 -8.02 -0.28 1.85
N TRP A 102 -9.21 0.23 2.16
CA TRP A 102 -10.39 -0.01 1.35
C TRP A 102 -10.29 0.64 -0.02
N CYS A 103 -9.69 1.84 -0.10
CA CYS A 103 -9.42 2.50 -1.37
C CYS A 103 -8.48 1.70 -2.27
N PHE A 104 -7.43 1.11 -1.70
CA PHE A 104 -6.50 0.26 -2.46
C PHE A 104 -7.22 -0.92 -3.10
N TYR A 105 -7.99 -1.68 -2.32
CA TYR A 105 -8.71 -2.83 -2.84
C TYR A 105 -9.88 -2.44 -3.74
N GLY A 106 -10.56 -1.33 -3.45
CA GLY A 106 -11.62 -0.78 -4.30
C GLY A 106 -11.09 -0.38 -5.67
N LYS A 107 -9.89 0.22 -5.73
CA LYS A 107 -9.22 0.52 -7.01
C LYS A 107 -8.87 -0.73 -7.81
N LEU A 108 -8.49 -1.83 -7.16
CA LEU A 108 -8.26 -3.09 -7.85
C LEU A 108 -9.54 -3.67 -8.46
N VAL A 109 -10.68 -3.57 -7.76
CA VAL A 109 -11.99 -3.98 -8.28
C VAL A 109 -12.38 -3.11 -9.49
N GLN A 110 -12.28 -1.77 -9.36
CA GLN A 110 -12.54 -0.84 -10.45
C GLN A 110 -11.68 -1.12 -11.69
N LEU A 111 -10.41 -1.49 -11.49
CA LEU A 111 -9.51 -1.85 -12.57
C LEU A 111 -9.95 -3.12 -13.29
N GLU A 112 -10.30 -4.17 -12.56
CA GLU A 112 -10.78 -5.42 -13.17
C GLU A 112 -12.04 -5.16 -14.00
N ASP A 113 -13.01 -4.43 -13.45
CA ASP A 113 -14.25 -4.10 -14.13
C ASP A 113 -13.99 -3.20 -15.36
N GLY A 114 -13.11 -2.20 -15.23
CA GLY A 114 -12.72 -1.33 -16.34
C GLY A 114 -12.03 -2.10 -17.48
N VAL A 115 -11.11 -3.01 -17.16
CA VAL A 115 -10.42 -3.83 -18.18
C VAL A 115 -11.36 -4.83 -18.85
N LYS A 116 -12.33 -5.39 -18.12
CA LYS A 116 -13.34 -6.30 -18.67
C LYS A 116 -14.33 -5.58 -19.60
N ASN A 117 -14.80 -4.40 -19.17
CA ASN A 117 -15.88 -3.69 -19.85
C ASN A 117 -15.40 -2.80 -21.01
N SER A 118 -14.13 -2.40 -21.04
CA SER A 118 -13.57 -1.67 -22.18
C SER A 118 -13.51 -2.55 -23.43
N ILE A 119 -13.95 -1.99 -24.58
CA ILE A 119 -13.92 -2.67 -25.88
C ILE A 119 -12.55 -2.49 -26.54
N TYR A 120 -11.97 -1.28 -26.43
CA TYR A 120 -10.74 -0.92 -27.12
C TYR A 120 -9.49 -1.22 -26.27
N ILE A 121 -8.44 -1.71 -26.93
CA ILE A 121 -7.16 -2.03 -26.27
C ILE A 121 -6.54 -0.78 -25.64
N ASP A 122 -6.59 0.36 -26.34
CA ASP A 122 -6.02 1.62 -25.86
C ASP A 122 -6.70 2.10 -24.56
N GLU A 123 -8.00 1.89 -24.41
CA GLU A 123 -8.73 2.18 -23.18
C GLU A 123 -8.33 1.25 -22.05
N LYS A 124 -8.15 -0.06 -22.32
CA LYS A 124 -7.64 -1.01 -21.32
C LYS A 124 -6.24 -0.63 -20.85
N GLN A 125 -5.36 -0.28 -21.79
CA GLN A 125 -3.98 0.15 -21.51
C GLN A 125 -3.99 1.40 -20.63
N LYS A 126 -4.79 2.40 -21.01
CA LYS A 126 -4.96 3.63 -20.23
C LYS A 126 -5.48 3.35 -18.83
N ASN A 127 -6.54 2.55 -18.67
CA ASN A 127 -7.12 2.20 -17.37
C ASN A 127 -6.09 1.51 -16.46
N VAL A 128 -5.30 0.57 -17.01
CA VAL A 128 -4.22 -0.07 -16.25
C VAL A 128 -3.19 0.97 -15.81
N LEU A 129 -2.63 1.76 -16.74
CA LEU A 129 -1.60 2.74 -16.40
C LEU A 129 -2.10 3.76 -15.37
N ASP A 130 -3.27 4.35 -15.59
CA ASP A 130 -3.85 5.36 -14.70
C ASP A 130 -4.11 4.81 -13.29
N THR A 131 -4.59 3.57 -13.16
CA THR A 131 -4.82 2.95 -11.85
C THR A 131 -3.49 2.65 -11.13
N TYR A 132 -2.46 2.20 -11.85
CA TYR A 132 -1.16 1.89 -11.25
C TYR A 132 -0.38 3.12 -10.77
N LEU A 133 -0.72 4.31 -11.26
CA LEU A 133 -0.21 5.56 -10.71
C LEU A 133 -0.69 5.82 -9.27
N PHE A 134 -1.80 5.21 -8.85
CA PHE A 134 -2.28 5.21 -7.47
C PHE A 134 -1.79 3.97 -6.70
N LEU A 135 -1.99 2.77 -7.25
CA LEU A 135 -1.73 1.51 -6.52
C LEU A 135 -0.26 1.33 -6.13
N SER A 136 0.67 1.68 -7.02
CA SER A 136 2.10 1.47 -6.78
C SER A 136 2.66 2.24 -5.57
N PRO A 137 2.48 3.58 -5.46
CA PRO A 137 2.93 4.32 -4.29
C PRO A 137 2.18 3.94 -3.02
N MET A 138 0.88 3.68 -3.08
CA MET A 138 0.11 3.24 -1.90
C MET A 138 0.62 1.90 -1.35
N ALA A 139 0.87 0.91 -2.21
CA ALA A 139 1.41 -0.37 -1.79
C ALA A 139 2.80 -0.24 -1.15
N ARG A 140 3.67 0.60 -1.72
CA ARG A 140 5.00 0.87 -1.14
C ARG A 140 4.88 1.61 0.19
N ALA A 141 3.93 2.53 0.32
CA ALA A 141 3.69 3.23 1.57
C ALA A 141 3.21 2.29 2.69
N TYR A 142 2.30 1.33 2.42
CA TYR A 142 1.94 0.29 3.40
C TYR A 142 3.13 -0.58 3.83
N LEU A 143 4.00 -0.94 2.88
CA LEU A 143 5.23 -1.66 3.19
C LEU A 143 6.16 -0.82 4.08
N LEU A 144 6.29 0.47 3.84
CA LEU A 144 7.19 1.33 4.62
C LEU A 144 6.65 1.68 6.01
N GLU A 145 5.34 1.90 6.14
CA GLU A 145 4.72 2.32 7.41
C GLU A 145 4.35 1.15 8.31
N TYR A 146 3.83 0.07 7.74
CA TYR A 146 3.30 -1.07 8.50
C TYR A 146 4.02 -2.39 8.23
N ASN A 147 5.08 -2.37 7.41
CA ASN A 147 5.78 -3.58 6.96
C ASN A 147 4.84 -4.59 6.29
N ASP A 148 3.78 -4.10 5.64
CA ASP A 148 2.76 -4.96 5.06
C ASP A 148 3.00 -5.20 3.57
N SER A 149 3.67 -6.30 3.26
CA SER A 149 4.00 -6.71 1.89
C SER A 149 2.79 -7.18 1.08
N ARG A 150 1.62 -7.42 1.71
CA ARG A 150 0.44 -7.97 1.03
C ARG A 150 -0.03 -7.06 -0.09
N TYR A 151 -0.04 -5.74 0.12
CA TYR A 151 -0.42 -4.75 -0.88
C TYR A 151 0.50 -4.79 -2.10
N LEU A 152 1.81 -4.83 -1.86
CA LEU A 152 2.80 -4.87 -2.94
C LEU A 152 2.69 -6.16 -3.74
N ARG A 153 2.47 -7.29 -3.06
CA ARG A 153 2.23 -8.59 -3.71
C ARG A 153 0.96 -8.57 -4.57
N TRP A 154 -0.12 -7.96 -4.10
CA TRP A 154 -1.35 -7.76 -4.86
C TRP A 154 -1.12 -6.90 -6.10
N ALA A 155 -0.50 -5.73 -5.94
CA ALA A 155 -0.17 -4.82 -7.05
C ALA A 155 0.71 -5.50 -8.10
N ILE A 156 1.78 -6.19 -7.70
CA ILE A 156 2.70 -6.85 -8.64
C ILE A 156 2.02 -8.00 -9.38
N THR A 157 1.32 -8.87 -8.65
CA THR A 157 0.65 -10.05 -9.24
C THR A 157 -0.38 -9.62 -10.27
N ARG A 158 -1.19 -8.60 -9.94
CA ARG A 158 -2.21 -8.07 -10.84
C ARG A 158 -1.61 -7.33 -12.02
N TYR A 159 -0.56 -6.55 -11.81
CA TYR A 159 0.12 -5.86 -12.91
C TYR A 159 0.65 -6.86 -13.92
N ARG A 160 1.29 -7.93 -13.44
CA ARG A 160 1.81 -8.99 -14.30
C ARG A 160 0.69 -9.61 -15.14
N ARG A 161 -0.42 -9.99 -14.51
CA ARG A 161 -1.59 -10.57 -15.21
C ARG A 161 -2.14 -9.64 -16.29
N TYR A 162 -2.36 -8.36 -15.97
CA TYR A 162 -2.84 -7.41 -16.98
C TYR A 162 -1.79 -7.09 -18.03
N SER A 163 -0.50 -7.09 -17.69
CA SER A 163 0.55 -6.75 -18.64
C SER A 163 0.69 -7.76 -19.77
N GLU A 164 0.53 -9.03 -19.44
CA GLU A 164 0.47 -10.11 -20.41
C GLU A 164 -0.76 -9.99 -21.31
N TYR A 165 -1.93 -9.68 -20.72
CA TYR A 165 -3.20 -9.61 -21.44
C TYR A 165 -3.38 -8.33 -22.28
N VAL A 166 -2.93 -7.18 -21.79
CA VAL A 166 -3.26 -5.84 -22.33
C VAL A 166 -2.10 -5.23 -23.12
N PHE A 167 -0.85 -5.47 -22.69
CA PHE A 167 0.34 -4.96 -23.39
C PHE A 167 1.01 -6.01 -24.28
N PHE A 168 0.52 -7.25 -24.29
CA PHE A 168 1.14 -8.39 -24.98
C PHE A 168 2.62 -8.56 -24.63
N ARG A 169 3.01 -8.14 -23.42
CA ARG A 169 4.38 -8.18 -22.92
C ARG A 169 4.39 -8.94 -21.61
N LYS A 170 5.14 -10.04 -21.59
CA LYS A 170 5.43 -10.74 -20.34
C LYS A 170 6.43 -9.89 -19.55
N VAL A 171 5.96 -9.26 -18.48
CA VAL A 171 6.85 -8.57 -17.55
C VAL A 171 7.57 -9.62 -16.72
N GLU A 172 8.87 -9.75 -16.95
CA GLU A 172 9.75 -10.53 -16.08
C GLU A 172 10.22 -9.63 -14.94
N LEU A 173 9.94 -10.05 -13.71
CA LEU A 173 10.42 -9.34 -12.53
C LEU A 173 11.94 -9.53 -12.47
N THR A 174 12.68 -8.43 -12.55
CA THR A 174 14.11 -8.49 -12.30
C THR A 174 14.36 -8.99 -10.87
N PRO A 175 15.49 -9.67 -10.60
CA PRO A 175 15.80 -10.19 -9.27
C PRO A 175 15.71 -9.12 -8.18
N LYS A 176 16.01 -7.86 -8.49
CA LYS A 176 15.85 -6.72 -7.56
C LYS A 176 14.41 -6.52 -7.09
N VAL A 177 13.44 -6.58 -7.99
CA VAL A 177 12.02 -6.42 -7.63
C VAL A 177 11.51 -7.67 -6.93
N ALA A 178 11.97 -8.85 -7.34
CA ALA A 178 11.65 -10.09 -6.63
C ALA A 178 12.20 -10.08 -5.20
N SER A 179 13.42 -9.55 -4.97
CA SER A 179 13.97 -9.37 -3.63
C SER A 179 13.22 -8.31 -2.82
N GLU A 180 12.71 -7.24 -3.41
CA GLU A 180 11.82 -6.30 -2.69
C GLU A 180 10.55 -6.97 -2.15
N VAL A 181 10.08 -8.04 -2.81
CA VAL A 181 8.90 -8.81 -2.39
C VAL A 181 9.27 -9.94 -1.41
N ALA A 182 10.41 -10.57 -1.60
CA ALA A 182 10.85 -11.71 -0.79
C ALA A 182 11.54 -11.30 0.53
N VAL A 183 12.12 -10.10 0.59
CA VAL A 183 12.80 -9.59 1.78
C VAL A 183 11.76 -9.00 2.73
N SER A 184 11.06 -9.88 3.45
CA SER A 184 10.40 -9.51 4.73
C SER A 184 11.38 -9.64 5.90
N GLU A 185 12.68 -9.39 5.68
CA GLU A 185 13.74 -9.77 6.63
C GLU A 185 13.92 -8.78 7.79
N ASN A 186 12.97 -7.88 8.03
CA ASN A 186 12.96 -7.11 9.27
C ASN A 186 11.65 -7.29 10.05
N PRO A 187 11.46 -8.44 10.73
CA PRO A 187 10.31 -8.66 11.60
C PRO A 187 10.34 -7.76 12.85
N LEU A 188 11.46 -7.10 13.14
CA LEU A 188 11.64 -6.16 14.25
C LEU A 188 11.90 -4.77 13.66
N GLY A 189 10.82 -4.10 13.28
CA GLY A 189 10.85 -2.76 12.71
C GLY A 189 11.72 -1.80 13.50
N PHE A 190 12.92 -1.55 13.00
CA PHE A 190 13.57 -0.26 13.19
C PHE A 190 12.73 0.76 12.41
N LEU A 191 11.62 1.16 13.04
CA LEU A 191 10.92 2.39 12.73
C LEU A 191 12.00 3.46 12.71
N ARG A 192 12.38 3.90 11.50
CA ARG A 192 13.22 5.08 11.38
C ARG A 192 12.39 6.18 12.05
N PRO A 193 12.85 6.78 13.16
CA PRO A 193 12.09 7.85 13.78
C PRO A 193 11.81 8.88 12.68
N PRO A 194 10.56 9.32 12.54
CA PRO A 194 10.22 10.32 11.53
C PRO A 194 11.19 11.49 11.71
N ASP A 195 11.77 11.99 10.61
CA ASP A 195 12.53 13.23 10.66
C ASP A 195 11.53 14.35 11.01
N GLU A 196 11.33 14.61 12.30
CA GLU A 196 10.36 15.57 12.85
C GLU A 196 10.59 17.01 12.35
N SER A 197 11.75 17.26 11.73
CA SER A 197 12.12 18.57 11.18
C SER A 197 11.51 18.88 9.81
N ARG A 198 10.95 17.90 9.09
CA ARG A 198 10.35 18.14 7.77
C ARG A 198 8.85 18.39 7.92
N GLN A 199 8.40 19.59 7.55
CA GLN A 199 6.97 19.83 7.32
C GLN A 199 6.45 18.77 6.34
N GLY A 200 5.41 18.03 6.75
CA GLY A 200 4.83 16.97 5.95
C GLY A 200 4.42 17.47 4.57
N VAL A 201 4.53 16.61 3.56
CA VAL A 201 4.17 16.90 2.16
C VAL A 201 2.71 17.33 2.07
N LEU A 202 1.81 16.72 2.84
CA LEU A 202 0.40 17.11 2.85
C LEU A 202 0.20 18.51 3.44
N VAL A 203 1.01 18.89 4.42
CA VAL A 203 0.99 20.24 5.04
C VAL A 203 1.57 21.27 4.07
N LYS A 204 2.70 20.94 3.42
CA LYS A 204 3.34 21.77 2.38
C LYS A 204 2.35 22.20 1.29
N TYR A 205 1.45 21.28 0.91
CA TYR A 205 0.45 21.51 -0.13
C TYR A 205 -0.93 21.94 0.38
N GLY A 206 -1.09 22.19 1.69
CA GLY A 206 -2.36 22.60 2.28
C GLY A 206 -3.48 21.55 2.11
N LEU A 207 -3.12 20.27 2.02
CA LEU A 207 -4.06 19.14 1.95
C LEU A 207 -4.57 18.76 3.33
N VAL A 208 -3.71 18.91 4.34
CA VAL A 208 -4.05 18.73 5.75
C VAL A 208 -3.70 20.03 6.46
N LYS A 209 -4.59 20.50 7.33
CA LYS A 209 -4.26 21.61 8.22
C LYS A 209 -3.16 21.14 9.15
N ALA A 210 -2.07 21.90 9.27
CA ALA A 210 -1.09 21.65 10.32
C ALA A 210 -1.89 21.55 11.63
N ALA A 211 -1.80 20.40 12.30
CA ALA A 211 -2.39 20.28 13.62
C ALA A 211 -1.74 21.38 14.46
N ASP A 212 -2.53 22.33 14.95
CA ASP A 212 -2.11 23.24 16.02
C ASP A 212 -1.96 22.38 17.26
N ASP A 213 -0.90 21.57 17.32
CA ASP A 213 -0.64 20.64 18.41
C ASP A 213 0.30 21.34 19.40
N PRO A 214 -0.23 21.95 20.50
CA PRO A 214 0.61 22.60 21.49
C PRO A 214 1.54 21.61 22.23
N SER A 215 1.40 20.30 22.01
CA SER A 215 2.22 19.27 22.67
C SER A 215 3.64 19.12 22.09
N LEU A 216 3.91 19.63 20.89
CA LEU A 216 5.26 19.59 20.27
C LEU A 216 6.21 20.69 20.78
N THR A 217 5.78 21.54 21.71
CA THR A 217 6.64 22.57 22.35
C THR A 217 7.13 22.16 23.73
N GLN A 218 7.18 20.87 24.05
CA GLN A 218 7.89 20.40 25.23
C GLN A 218 9.32 20.05 24.82
N PRO A 219 10.34 20.82 25.25
CA PRO A 219 11.72 20.48 24.95
C PRO A 219 12.04 19.09 25.50
N PRO A 220 12.84 18.27 24.80
CA PRO A 220 13.21 16.95 25.27
C PRO A 220 13.82 17.08 26.67
N GLN A 221 13.15 16.53 27.68
CA GLN A 221 13.73 16.41 29.01
C GLN A 221 14.83 15.36 28.94
N THR A 222 16.04 15.82 28.65
CA THR A 222 17.26 15.01 28.71
C THR A 222 17.60 14.70 30.17
N SER A 223 16.84 13.81 30.81
CA SER A 223 17.29 13.18 32.05
C SER A 223 18.23 12.03 31.68
N VAL A 224 19.52 12.36 31.53
CA VAL A 224 20.59 11.37 31.43
C VAL A 224 20.71 10.67 32.79
N GLY A 225 19.92 9.61 32.98
CA GLY A 225 20.12 8.66 34.07
C GLY A 225 21.26 7.73 33.69
N TYR A 226 22.45 7.98 34.23
CA TYR A 226 23.57 7.04 34.20
C TYR A 226 23.13 5.72 34.87
N LEU A 227 22.91 4.68 34.07
CA LEU A 227 22.83 3.30 34.53
C LEU A 227 24.27 2.82 34.81
N PRO A 228 24.60 2.35 36.02
CA PRO A 228 25.90 1.73 36.28
C PRO A 228 26.01 0.42 35.50
N SER A 229 27.11 0.30 34.76
CA SER A 229 27.51 -0.89 33.99
C SER A 229 27.67 -2.10 34.92
N PRO A 230 27.05 -3.26 34.65
CA PRO A 230 27.38 -4.48 35.38
C PRO A 230 28.79 -4.97 35.00
N GLU A 231 29.58 -5.30 36.02
CA GLU A 231 30.91 -5.91 35.90
C GLU A 231 30.84 -7.28 35.19
N PRO A 232 31.87 -7.65 34.40
CA PRO A 232 31.96 -8.98 33.83
C PRO A 232 32.51 -9.97 34.87
N LEU A 233 31.66 -10.88 35.32
CA LEU A 233 32.08 -12.08 36.03
C LEU A 233 32.78 -13.03 35.06
N ALA A 234 34.11 -13.09 35.17
CA ALA A 234 34.91 -14.20 34.69
C ALA A 234 34.78 -15.36 35.68
N ASP A 235 34.38 -16.55 35.23
CA ASP A 235 35.03 -17.78 35.72
C ASP A 235 34.91 -18.97 34.75
N SER A 236 36.11 -19.40 34.37
CA SER A 236 36.61 -20.71 33.97
C SER A 236 35.76 -21.97 34.21
N SER A 237 35.61 -22.81 33.18
CA SER A 237 35.90 -24.25 33.29
C SER A 237 35.92 -24.98 31.93
N PRO A 238 36.63 -26.13 31.84
CA PRO A 238 37.26 -26.61 30.62
C PRO A 238 36.44 -27.65 29.83
N ALA A 239 36.91 -27.88 28.60
CA ALA A 239 36.43 -28.85 27.62
C ALA A 239 36.36 -30.30 28.14
N PRO A 240 35.61 -31.14 27.42
CA PRO A 240 36.33 -32.22 26.75
C PRO A 240 36.01 -32.34 25.25
N GLU A 241 37.12 -32.54 24.55
CA GLU A 241 37.32 -33.13 23.23
C GLU A 241 36.59 -34.47 23.05
N VAL A 242 35.72 -34.60 22.04
CA VAL A 242 35.51 -35.86 21.30
C VAL A 242 35.15 -35.56 19.84
N ALA A 243 35.92 -36.17 18.94
CA ALA A 243 35.88 -36.10 17.50
C ALA A 243 34.57 -36.58 16.84
N ARG A 244 34.21 -35.98 15.70
CA ARG A 244 33.89 -36.73 14.46
C ARG A 244 33.86 -35.80 13.25
N ALA A 245 34.79 -35.99 12.33
CA ALA A 245 34.68 -35.49 10.97
C ALA A 245 33.57 -36.28 10.26
N VAL A 246 32.53 -35.58 9.81
CA VAL A 246 31.55 -36.08 8.85
C VAL A 246 31.78 -35.32 7.55
N GLU A 247 32.14 -36.09 6.54
CA GLU A 247 32.34 -35.71 5.14
C GLU A 247 31.04 -35.14 4.56
N PRO A 248 31.05 -34.01 3.82
CA PRO A 248 29.85 -33.49 3.19
C PRO A 248 29.48 -34.33 1.96
N GLU A 249 28.31 -34.98 2.00
CA GLU A 249 27.68 -35.59 0.82
C GLU A 249 27.48 -34.56 -0.30
N PRO A 250 27.69 -34.96 -1.58
CA PRO A 250 27.35 -34.11 -2.71
C PRO A 250 25.83 -34.01 -2.88
N ALA A 251 25.35 -32.79 -3.04
CA ALA A 251 23.95 -32.50 -3.31
C ALA A 251 23.42 -33.24 -4.56
N PRO A 252 22.17 -33.73 -4.55
CA PRO A 252 21.57 -34.32 -5.74
C PRO A 252 21.33 -33.23 -6.82
N ASN A 253 21.71 -33.58 -8.03
CA ASN A 253 21.54 -32.80 -9.25
C ASN A 253 20.09 -32.93 -9.74
N ASN A 254 19.27 -31.91 -9.49
CA ASN A 254 17.87 -31.88 -9.88
C ASN A 254 17.73 -31.23 -11.27
N THR A 255 18.19 -31.90 -12.33
CA THR A 255 18.07 -31.40 -13.72
C THR A 255 17.15 -32.25 -14.60
N GLU A 256 16.31 -33.14 -14.03
CA GLU A 256 15.41 -34.00 -14.83
C GLU A 256 13.97 -34.06 -14.28
N THR A 257 13.24 -32.95 -14.33
CA THR A 257 11.76 -32.99 -14.12
C THR A 257 10.98 -31.97 -14.98
N TYR A 258 11.48 -31.63 -16.17
CA TYR A 258 10.75 -30.78 -17.12
C TYR A 258 10.59 -31.38 -18.53
N GLN A 259 10.68 -32.70 -18.69
CA GLN A 259 10.37 -33.36 -19.98
C GLN A 259 9.19 -34.36 -19.94
N ALA A 260 8.43 -34.43 -18.85
CA ALA A 260 7.35 -35.43 -18.72
C ALA A 260 5.92 -34.89 -18.92
N LEU A 261 5.71 -33.62 -19.31
CA LEU A 261 4.35 -33.05 -19.48
C LEU A 261 3.94 -32.75 -20.93
N GLU A 262 4.75 -33.10 -21.94
CA GLU A 262 4.39 -32.86 -23.35
C GLU A 262 3.90 -34.11 -24.13
N ASN A 263 3.76 -35.28 -23.50
CA ASN A 263 3.39 -36.52 -24.22
C ASN A 263 2.04 -37.19 -23.84
N GLU A 264 1.15 -36.55 -23.07
CA GLU A 264 -0.20 -37.09 -22.81
C GLU A 264 -1.32 -36.35 -23.56
N LYS A 265 -1.09 -36.07 -24.86
CA LYS A 265 -2.19 -35.71 -25.77
C LYS A 265 -2.18 -36.59 -27.01
N SER A 266 -2.29 -37.91 -26.80
CA SER A 266 -2.75 -38.80 -27.86
C SER A 266 -3.32 -40.09 -27.29
N VAL A 267 -4.49 -40.46 -27.81
CA VAL A 267 -5.11 -41.80 -27.72
C VAL A 267 -5.82 -42.15 -26.40
N SER A 268 -7.14 -41.91 -26.35
CA SER A 268 -8.14 -42.98 -26.16
C SER A 268 -9.57 -42.40 -26.18
N GLN A 269 -10.19 -42.35 -27.37
CA GLN A 269 -11.63 -42.42 -27.50
C GLN A 269 -12.00 -43.80 -28.06
N THR A 270 -12.56 -44.66 -27.21
CA THR A 270 -13.31 -45.84 -27.65
C THR A 270 -14.61 -45.95 -26.86
N LYS A 271 -15.69 -45.55 -27.54
CA LYS A 271 -16.89 -46.37 -27.83
C LYS A 271 -17.75 -46.87 -26.65
N THR A 272 -18.92 -46.22 -26.50
CA THR A 272 -20.29 -46.77 -26.29
C THR A 272 -21.22 -45.55 -26.44
N GLY A 273 -22.33 -45.49 -27.17
CA GLY A 273 -23.19 -46.46 -27.84
C GLY A 273 -24.65 -46.12 -27.54
N ALA A 274 -25.29 -45.23 -28.34
CA ALA A 274 -26.74 -45.03 -28.52
C ALA A 274 -26.93 -43.86 -29.52
N GLU A 275 -27.07 -44.08 -30.83
CA GLU A 275 -28.31 -44.41 -31.56
C GLU A 275 -29.39 -43.31 -31.52
N ALA A 276 -29.38 -42.42 -32.54
CA ALA A 276 -30.59 -41.91 -33.21
C ALA A 276 -30.25 -41.03 -34.44
N ALA A 277 -30.86 -41.39 -35.58
CA ALA A 277 -31.30 -40.52 -36.69
C ALA A 277 -30.29 -39.68 -37.52
N ARG A 278 -29.67 -40.37 -38.49
CA ARG A 278 -29.61 -40.09 -39.95
C ARG A 278 -30.10 -38.71 -40.49
N ALA A 279 -29.18 -37.93 -41.05
CA ALA A 279 -29.39 -37.06 -42.22
C ALA A 279 -28.05 -36.86 -42.98
N PRO A 280 -27.96 -37.06 -44.30
CA PRO A 280 -26.72 -36.82 -45.04
C PRO A 280 -26.59 -35.33 -45.42
N ALA A 281 -25.60 -34.65 -44.84
CA ALA A 281 -25.18 -33.33 -45.30
C ALA A 281 -24.31 -33.49 -46.56
N SER A 282 -24.85 -32.99 -47.67
CA SER A 282 -24.17 -32.88 -48.96
C SER A 282 -23.05 -31.85 -48.87
N THR A 283 -21.81 -32.28 -49.08
CA THR A 283 -20.66 -31.41 -49.30
C THR A 283 -20.78 -30.77 -50.68
N ALA A 284 -21.34 -29.55 -50.74
CA ALA A 284 -21.27 -28.69 -51.91
C ALA A 284 -20.03 -27.79 -51.79
N GLN A 285 -19.06 -28.03 -52.66
CA GLN A 285 -17.89 -27.20 -52.88
C GLN A 285 -18.35 -25.90 -53.58
N PRO A 286 -18.11 -24.70 -53.02
CA PRO A 286 -18.47 -23.47 -53.71
C PRO A 286 -17.58 -23.27 -54.95
N PRO A 287 -18.11 -22.73 -56.06
CA PRO A 287 -17.30 -22.44 -57.23
C PRO A 287 -16.27 -21.35 -56.91
N ALA A 288 -15.10 -21.46 -57.53
CA ALA A 288 -14.05 -20.45 -57.51
C ALA A 288 -14.61 -19.12 -58.02
N GLY A 289 -14.92 -18.22 -57.09
CA GLY A 289 -15.25 -16.83 -57.39
C GLY A 289 -13.96 -16.07 -57.66
N ASP A 290 -13.93 -15.35 -58.78
CA ASP A 290 -12.87 -14.40 -59.13
C ASP A 290 -12.69 -13.38 -58.01
N TYR A 291 -11.56 -13.48 -57.32
CA TYR A 291 -11.16 -12.53 -56.29
C TYR A 291 -10.79 -11.20 -56.97
N VAL A 292 -11.70 -10.23 -56.91
CA VAL A 292 -11.39 -8.83 -57.25
C VAL A 292 -10.76 -8.18 -56.01
N PRO A 293 -9.49 -7.76 -56.06
CA PRO A 293 -8.85 -7.09 -54.93
C PRO A 293 -9.59 -5.77 -54.62
N PRO A 294 -9.72 -5.40 -53.33
CA PRO A 294 -10.36 -4.15 -52.95
C PRO A 294 -9.57 -2.95 -53.52
N PRO A 295 -10.26 -1.87 -53.92
CA PRO A 295 -9.61 -0.66 -54.41
C PRO A 295 -8.70 -0.07 -53.31
N PRO A 296 -7.56 0.54 -53.69
CA PRO A 296 -6.67 1.16 -52.73
C PRO A 296 -7.40 2.29 -51.99
N PRO A 297 -7.07 2.54 -50.72
CA PRO A 297 -7.67 3.60 -49.95
C PRO A 297 -7.42 4.96 -50.63
N PRO A 298 -8.40 5.89 -50.61
CA PRO A 298 -8.25 7.19 -51.24
C PRO A 298 -7.01 7.89 -50.68
N GLY A 299 -6.12 8.28 -51.59
CA GLY A 299 -4.86 8.94 -51.27
C GLY A 299 -5.12 10.16 -50.38
N LYS A 300 -4.40 10.21 -49.26
CA LYS A 300 -4.39 11.36 -48.35
C LYS A 300 -4.02 12.60 -49.16
N THR A 301 -4.99 13.50 -49.33
CA THR A 301 -4.76 14.84 -49.86
C THR A 301 -3.79 15.56 -48.91
N PRO A 302 -2.75 16.25 -49.42
CA PRO A 302 -1.86 17.03 -48.58
C PRO A 302 -2.67 18.09 -47.82
N LEU A 303 -2.54 18.11 -46.50
CA LEU A 303 -3.10 19.17 -45.67
C LEU A 303 -2.49 20.52 -46.11
N PRO A 304 -3.30 21.59 -46.25
CA PRO A 304 -2.78 22.91 -46.58
C PRO A 304 -1.80 23.38 -45.49
N PRO A 305 -0.77 24.17 -45.86
CA PRO A 305 0.19 24.69 -44.89
C PRO A 305 -0.51 25.56 -43.83
N PRO A 306 -0.05 25.52 -42.57
CA PRO A 306 -0.64 26.29 -41.50
C PRO A 306 -0.56 27.79 -41.81
N LYS A 307 -1.70 28.46 -41.68
CA LYS A 307 -1.81 29.92 -41.80
C LYS A 307 -0.87 30.58 -40.76
N PRO A 308 -0.10 31.61 -41.12
CA PRO A 308 0.75 32.30 -40.16
C PRO A 308 -0.09 32.90 -39.03
N ALA A 309 0.32 32.62 -37.79
CA ALA A 309 -0.34 33.11 -36.59
C ALA A 309 -0.42 34.64 -36.61
N ALA A 310 -1.63 35.17 -36.41
CA ALA A 310 -1.85 36.59 -36.22
C ALA A 310 -1.09 37.02 -34.95
N LYS A 311 -0.23 38.04 -35.08
CA LYS A 311 0.46 38.67 -33.96
C LYS A 311 -0.56 39.17 -32.95
N THR A 312 -0.57 38.58 -31.77
CA THR A 312 -1.28 39.08 -30.59
C THR A 312 -0.71 40.45 -30.24
N PRO A 313 -1.53 41.52 -30.14
CA PRO A 313 -1.06 42.81 -29.66
C PRO A 313 -0.65 42.69 -28.18
N ALA A 314 0.45 43.34 -27.84
CA ALA A 314 1.03 43.37 -26.51
C ALA A 314 0.01 43.84 -25.48
N ALA A 315 -0.13 43.07 -24.39
CA ALA A 315 -0.92 43.45 -23.23
C ALA A 315 -0.30 44.68 -22.57
N ILE A 316 -1.07 45.76 -22.50
CA ILE A 316 -0.77 46.96 -21.73
C ILE A 316 -0.88 46.59 -20.25
N ALA A 317 0.19 46.84 -19.50
CA ALA A 317 0.22 46.62 -18.05
C ALA A 317 -0.84 47.49 -17.35
N PRO A 318 -1.62 46.94 -16.39
CA PRO A 318 -2.50 47.76 -15.57
C PRO A 318 -1.68 48.61 -14.57
N PRO A 319 -2.11 49.85 -14.28
CA PRO A 319 -1.43 50.73 -13.33
C PRO A 319 -1.59 50.24 -11.88
N PRO A 320 -0.69 50.63 -10.97
CA PRO A 320 -0.73 50.23 -9.58
C PRO A 320 -1.67 51.14 -8.76
N GLY A 321 -2.51 50.51 -7.95
CA GLY A 321 -3.14 51.14 -6.79
C GLY A 321 -4.66 51.28 -6.89
N GLU A 322 -5.37 50.54 -6.04
CA GLU A 322 -6.20 51.13 -4.98
C GLU A 322 -6.68 50.02 -4.04
N PHE A 323 -6.18 50.09 -2.79
CA PHE A 323 -6.79 49.41 -1.66
C PHE A 323 -8.14 50.07 -1.39
N SER A 324 -9.22 49.30 -1.39
CA SER A 324 -10.46 49.67 -0.70
C SER A 324 -10.80 48.57 0.30
N ALA A 325 -10.75 48.95 1.57
CA ALA A 325 -11.34 48.24 2.68
C ALA A 325 -12.75 48.80 2.89
N GLU A 326 -13.76 47.94 2.89
CA GLU A 326 -15.07 48.12 3.52
C GLU A 326 -15.81 46.77 3.34
N ALA A 327 -15.93 45.92 4.36
CA ALA A 327 -16.83 45.99 5.52
C ALA A 327 -18.28 45.57 5.20
N MET A 328 -18.83 44.77 6.13
CA MET A 328 -20.25 44.53 6.40
C MET A 328 -20.99 43.47 5.54
N ILE A 329 -21.94 42.66 6.00
CA ILE A 329 -22.62 42.36 7.29
C ILE A 329 -23.59 41.18 7.01
N GLU A 330 -23.96 40.40 8.05
CA GLU A 330 -25.16 39.52 8.19
C GLU A 330 -25.41 38.41 7.15
N GLY A 331 -25.87 37.21 7.49
CA GLY A 331 -26.79 36.78 8.56
C GLY A 331 -27.92 36.00 7.87
N GLY A 332 -28.15 34.74 8.24
CA GLY A 332 -29.16 33.92 7.55
C GLY A 332 -29.31 32.50 8.06
N ASN A 333 -29.73 32.39 9.32
CA ASN A 333 -30.24 31.16 9.92
C ASN A 333 -31.66 30.90 9.38
N VAL A 334 -31.94 29.73 8.80
CA VAL A 334 -33.33 29.31 8.49
C VAL A 334 -33.56 27.91 9.07
N THR A 335 -34.35 27.89 10.14
CA THR A 335 -35.02 26.73 10.72
C THR A 335 -36.52 26.84 10.40
N THR A 336 -37.22 25.69 10.40
CA THR A 336 -38.65 25.38 10.22
C THR A 336 -39.04 24.98 8.78
N ARG A 337 -39.76 23.87 8.55
CA ARG A 337 -40.63 23.03 9.39
C ARG A 337 -40.29 21.55 9.27
#